data_AF-A0A212EM52-F1
#
_entry.id   AF-A0A212EM52-F1
#
_cell.length_a   1.000
_cell.length_b   1.000
_cell.length_c   1.000
_cell.angle_alpha   90.00
_cell.angle_beta   90.00
_cell.angle_gamma   90.00
#
_symmetry.space_group_name_H-M   'P 1'
#
loop_
_entity.id
_entity.type
_entity.pdbx_description
1 polymer ?
#
loop_
_entity_poly.entity_id
_entity_poly.type
_entity_poly.pdbx_seq_one_letter_code
_entity_poly.pdbx_strand_id
1 'polypeptide(L)' 'MKRDAYGDDGPMQKRQRHSDDEVTFLIPSKVAGSIIGKGGANISKLRNEVPPDLTHVPLLIQRNQYL' A
#
# COMPACT_ATOMS: atom_id res chain seq x y z
N MET A 1 -30.25 19.33 -38.67
CA MET A 1 -28.78 19.35 -38.64
C MET A 1 -28.41 20.67 -37.96
N LYS A 2 -27.69 20.80 -36.85
CA LYS A 2 -26.65 19.99 -36.19
C LYS A 2 -26.84 20.10 -34.67
N ARG A 3 -26.60 19.02 -33.92
CA ARG A 3 -26.42 19.07 -32.46
C ARG A 3 -24.94 19.34 -32.25
N ASP A 4 -24.62 20.44 -31.61
CA ASP A 4 -23.25 20.84 -31.31
C ASP A 4 -22.70 19.90 -30.23
N ALA A 5 -22.03 18.85 -30.68
CA ALA A 5 -21.27 17.94 -29.85
C ALA A 5 -19.90 18.56 -29.57
N TYR A 6 -19.85 19.56 -28.70
CA TYR A 6 -18.60 19.92 -28.03
C TYR A 6 -18.54 19.12 -26.73
N GLY A 7 -18.13 17.87 -26.87
CA GLY A 7 -17.64 17.08 -25.75
C GLY A 7 -16.38 17.77 -25.22
N ASP A 8 -16.51 18.39 -24.05
CA ASP A 8 -15.40 18.83 -23.22
C ASP A 8 -14.75 17.58 -22.62
N ASP A 9 -14.00 16.86 -23.44
CA ASP A 9 -13.09 15.79 -22.99
C ASP A 9 -11.84 16.45 -22.39
N GLY A 10 -12.04 17.10 -21.24
CA GLY A 10 -10.95 17.66 -20.44
C GLY A 10 -9.92 16.58 -20.08
N PRO A 11 -8.63 16.94 -19.91
CA PRO A 11 -7.58 15.98 -19.67
C PRO A 11 -7.86 15.18 -18.40
N MET A 12 -8.10 13.88 -18.58
CA MET A 12 -8.28 12.92 -17.49
C MET A 12 -7.00 12.91 -16.64
N GLN A 13 -6.97 13.68 -15.55
CA GLN A 13 -5.87 13.67 -14.59
C GLN A 13 -5.75 12.23 -14.05
N LYS A 14 -4.79 11.50 -14.60
CA LYS A 14 -4.33 10.23 -14.08
C LYS A 14 -3.77 10.54 -12.69
N ARG A 15 -4.59 10.35 -11.65
CA ARG A 15 -4.15 10.49 -10.25
C ARG A 15 -2.88 9.68 -10.09
N GLN A 16 -1.77 10.39 -9.93
CA GLN A 16 -0.46 9.83 -9.67
C GLN A 16 -0.61 8.97 -8.42
N ARG A 17 -0.50 7.65 -8.58
CA ARG A 17 -0.48 6.74 -7.44
C ARG A 17 0.82 6.99 -6.71
N HIS A 18 0.74 7.70 -5.60
CA HIS A 18 1.82 7.81 -4.63
C HIS A 18 2.18 6.36 -4.26
N SER A 19 3.32 5.90 -4.76
CA SER A 19 3.76 4.50 -4.65
C SER A 19 5.01 4.50 -3.81
N ASP A 20 4.89 4.96 -2.58
CA ASP A 20 5.99 4.96 -1.64
C ASP A 20 5.40 4.34 -0.34
N ASP A 21 5.89 3.14 -0.02
CA ASP A 21 5.70 2.38 1.22
C ASP A 21 4.39 1.55 1.40
N GLU A 22 3.91 0.86 0.37
CA GLU A 22 2.88 -0.17 0.53
C GLU A 22 3.49 -1.59 0.64
N VAL A 23 3.35 -2.23 1.80
CA VAL A 23 3.76 -3.63 2.02
C VAL A 23 2.53 -4.54 2.06
N THR A 24 2.54 -5.60 1.26
CA THR A 24 1.46 -6.60 1.23
C THR A 24 1.92 -7.90 1.89
N PHE A 25 1.11 -8.41 2.82
CA PHE A 25 1.39 -9.67 3.52
C PHE A 25 0.29 -10.68 3.22
N LEU A 26 0.70 -11.92 2.93
CA LEU A 26 -0.21 -13.05 2.85
C LEU A 26 -0.49 -13.60 4.24
N ILE A 27 -1.76 -13.66 4.62
CA ILE A 27 -2.19 -14.18 5.91
C ILE A 27 -3.29 -15.24 5.74
N PRO A 28 -3.32 -16.29 6.59
CA PRO A 28 -4.45 -17.21 6.62
C PRO A 28 -5.77 -16.48 6.97
N SER A 29 -6.87 -16.82 6.29
CA SER A 29 -8.16 -16.13 6.51
C SER A 29 -8.65 -16.22 7.96
N LYS A 30 -8.30 -17.30 8.67
CA LYS A 30 -8.68 -17.51 10.07
C LYS A 30 -8.08 -16.46 11.03
N VAL A 31 -6.94 -15.86 10.69
CA VAL A 31 -6.25 -14.89 11.56
C VAL A 31 -6.55 -13.43 11.19
N ALA A 32 -7.08 -13.18 10.00
CA ALA A 32 -7.33 -11.83 9.48
C ALA A 32 -8.20 -10.98 10.41
N GLY A 33 -9.30 -11.56 10.92
CA GLY A 33 -10.19 -10.84 11.83
C GLY A 33 -9.51 -10.38 13.11
N SER A 34 -8.59 -11.19 13.66
CA SER A 34 -7.81 -10.83 14.85
C SER A 34 -6.78 -9.75 14.56
N ILE A 35 -6.16 -9.77 13.37
CA ILE A 35 -5.17 -8.76 12.96
C ILE A 35 -5.85 -7.40 12.75
N ILE A 36 -7.03 -7.38 12.10
CA ILE A 36 -7.79 -6.14 11.87
C ILE A 36 -8.34 -5.59 13.19
N GLY A 37 -8.88 -6.48 14.04
CA GLY A 37 -9.55 -6.12 15.29
C GLY A 37 -10.97 -5.56 15.08
N LYS A 38 -11.75 -5.48 16.16
CA LYS A 38 -13.11 -4.91 16.13
C LYS A 38 -13.04 -3.44 15.68
N GLY A 39 -13.81 -3.09 14.65
CA GLY A 39 -13.84 -1.74 14.09
C GLY A 39 -12.51 -1.26 13.48
N GLY A 40 -11.56 -2.16 13.19
CA GLY A 40 -10.25 -1.79 12.67
C GLY A 40 -9.28 -1.22 13.71
N ALA A 41 -9.60 -1.32 15.01
CA ALA A 41 -8.79 -0.70 16.07
C ALA A 41 -7.34 -1.19 16.10
N ASN A 42 -7.09 -2.46 15.75
CA ASN A 42 -5.75 -3.03 15.83
C ASN A 42 -4.90 -2.65 14.62
N ILE A 43 -5.45 -2.73 13.40
CA ILE A 43 -4.73 -2.31 12.19
C ILE A 43 -4.41 -0.81 12.20
N SER A 44 -5.28 0.03 12.77
CA SER A 44 -5.01 1.46 12.94
C SER A 44 -3.85 1.73 13.90
N LYS A 45 -3.74 0.97 14.98
CA LYS A 45 -2.58 1.04 15.89
C LYS A 45 -1.31 0.60 15.19
N LEU A 46 -1.33 -0.56 14.52
CA LEU A 46 -0.18 -1.10 13.78
C LEU A 46 0.35 -0.10 12.74
N ARG A 47 -0.53 0.60 12.01
CA ARG A 47 -0.13 1.63 11.04
C ARG A 47 0.53 2.86 11.67
N ASN A 48 0.18 3.18 12.92
CA ASN A 48 0.75 4.33 13.63
C ASN A 48 2.03 3.96 14.40
N GLU A 49 2.13 2.71 14.86
CA GLU A 49 3.25 2.22 15.67
C GLU A 49 4.43 1.72 14.81
N VAL A 50 4.17 1.26 13.58
CA VAL A 50 5.22 0.78 12.67
C VAL A 50 5.67 1.94 11.78
N PRO A 51 6.88 2.48 11.96
CA PRO A 51 7.42 3.46 11.04
C PRO A 51 7.70 2.82 9.67
N PRO A 52 7.42 3.51 8.56
CA PRO A 52 7.56 2.98 7.20
C PRO A 52 8.99 2.47 6.89
N ASP A 53 9.99 3.14 7.45
CA ASP A 53 11.42 2.81 7.29
C ASP A 53 11.83 1.42 7.80
N LEU A 54 11.06 0.78 8.69
CA LEU A 54 11.45 -0.49 9.28
C LEU A 54 11.17 -1.72 8.38
N THR A 55 10.67 -1.49 7.15
CA THR A 55 10.32 -2.56 6.20
C THR A 55 11.40 -2.85 5.14
N HIS A 56 12.45 -2.03 5.05
CA HIS A 56 13.63 -2.26 4.19
C HIS A 56 14.74 -3.04 4.92
N VAL A 57 14.52 -4.33 5.18
CA VAL A 57 15.62 -5.25 5.52
C VAL A 57 15.75 -6.39 4.52
N PRO A 58 16.56 -6.20 3.45
CA PRO A 58 17.41 -7.26 2.97
C PRO A 58 18.74 -7.21 3.74
N LEU A 59 18.72 -7.47 5.06
CA LEU A 59 19.93 -7.90 5.80
C LEU A 59 20.33 -9.35 5.44
N LEU A 60 20.10 -9.75 4.18
CA LEU A 60 20.45 -11.04 3.61
C LEU A 60 21.53 -10.94 2.51
N ILE A 61 21.91 -9.74 2.07
CA ILE A 61 23.01 -9.56 1.10
C ILE A 61 24.37 -9.32 1.77
N GLN A 62 24.43 -8.98 3.06
CA GLN A 62 25.69 -8.76 3.79
C GLN A 62 26.32 -10.04 4.39
N ARG A 63 25.76 -11.25 4.15
CA ARG A 63 26.37 -12.53 4.58
C ARG A 63 27.26 -13.18 3.51
N ASN A 64 27.54 -12.49 2.41
CA ASN A 64 28.51 -12.93 1.40
C ASN A 64 29.91 -12.31 1.58
N GLN A 65 30.32 -12.10 2.83
CA GLN A 65 31.74 -11.97 3.18
C GLN A 65 32.16 -13.15 4.05
N TYR A 66 32.13 -14.32 3.42
CA TYR A 66 33.00 -15.45 3.72
C TYR A 66 33.60 -15.85 2.37
N LEU A 67 34.66 -15.14 1.98
CA LEU A 67 35.85 -15.57 1.22
C LEU A 67 36.74 -14.34 1.02
#